data_AF-A0AAI9W246-F1
#
_entry.id   AF-A0AAI9W246-F1
#
_cell.length_a   1.000
_cell.length_b   1.000
_cell.length_c   1.000
_cell.angle_alpha   90.00
_cell.angle_beta   90.00
_cell.angle_gamma   90.00
#
_symmetry.space_group_name_H-M   'P 1'
#
loop_
_entity.id
_entity.type
_entity.pdbx_description
1 polymer ?
#
loop_
_entity_poly.entity_id
_entity_poly.type
_entity_poly.pdbx_seq_one_letter_code
_entity_poly.pdbx_strand_id
1 'polypeptide(L)'
;MSEDICFEALFELCAWIVIHILFEIGVAVLMSMGYSRMEAEGMLTSSVCLLILVLAAVFELRRRKNLGKSVVLDTDGDGEISEEEWAAAGQDQQEEESIGDSEDNSEEVGEWWQDKES
;
A
#
# COMPACT_ATOMS: atom_id res chain seq x y z
N MET A 1 -10.23 24.23 23.46
CA MET A 1 -11.20 23.51 22.61
C MET A 1 -11.59 24.30 21.36
N SER A 2 -12.07 25.55 21.44
CA SER A 2 -12.34 26.35 20.23
C SER A 2 -11.06 26.89 19.55
N GLU A 3 -10.01 27.16 20.33
CA GLU A 3 -8.74 27.67 19.80
C GLU A 3 -7.97 26.62 18.98
N ASP A 4 -8.06 25.34 19.35
CA ASP A 4 -7.42 24.23 18.63
C ASP A 4 -8.05 24.02 17.24
N ILE A 5 -9.38 24.18 17.13
CA ILE A 5 -10.12 24.08 15.86
C ILE A 5 -9.79 25.26 14.94
N CYS A 6 -9.67 26.47 15.48
CA CYS A 6 -9.27 27.65 14.71
C CYS A 6 -7.85 27.53 14.16
N PHE A 7 -6.92 26.95 14.93
CA PHE A 7 -5.54 26.75 14.48
C PHE A 7 -5.46 25.70 13.36
N GLU A 8 -6.17 24.57 13.50
CA GLU A 8 -6.23 23.52 12.47
C GLU A 8 -6.81 24.06 11.16
N ALA A 9 -7.93 24.78 11.22
CA ALA A 9 -8.56 25.37 10.04
C ALA A 9 -7.67 26.41 9.35
N LEU A 10 -6.92 27.20 10.13
CA LEU A 10 -5.98 28.18 9.60
C LEU A 10 -4.78 27.49 8.94
N PHE A 11 -4.25 26.43 9.56
CA PHE A 11 -3.17 25.64 8.98
C PHE A 11 -3.60 24.96 7.67
N GLU A 12 -4.80 24.38 7.64
CA GLU A 12 -5.39 23.80 6.45
C GLU A 12 -5.54 24.84 5.33
N LEU A 13 -6.10 26.01 5.62
CA LEU A 13 -6.23 27.11 4.66
C LEU A 13 -4.85 27.57 4.14
N CYS A 14 -3.87 27.70 5.01
CA CYS A 14 -2.49 28.02 4.62
C CYS A 14 -1.91 26.95 3.70
N ALA A 15 -2.12 25.67 4.00
CA ALA A 15 -1.67 24.57 3.15
C ALA A 15 -2.33 24.63 1.76
N TRP A 16 -3.65 24.88 1.67
CA TRP A 16 -4.36 25.07 0.41
C TRP A 16 -3.77 26.22 -0.43
N ILE A 17 -3.45 27.35 0.21
CA ILE A 17 -2.81 28.49 -0.45
C ILE A 17 -1.43 28.10 -0.99
N VAL A 18 -0.61 27.43 -0.19
CA VAL A 18 0.72 26.98 -0.61
C VAL A 18 0.63 26.01 -1.80
N ILE A 19 -0.30 25.05 -1.75
CA ILE A 19 -0.55 24.11 -2.86
C ILE A 19 -0.95 24.86 -4.13
N HIS A 20 -1.86 25.84 -4.04
CA HIS A 20 -2.24 26.65 -5.20
C HIS A 20 -1.07 27.45 -5.78
N ILE A 21 -0.22 28.02 -4.93
CA ILE A 21 0.98 28.74 -5.38
C ILE A 21 1.94 27.79 -6.10
N LEU A 22 2.19 26.60 -5.54
CA LEU A 22 3.05 25.59 -6.17
C LEU A 22 2.49 25.12 -7.51
N PHE A 23 1.16 24.96 -7.61
CA PHE A 23 0.49 24.62 -8.86
C PHE A 23 0.72 25.70 -9.93
N GLU A 24 0.53 26.97 -9.59
CA GLU A 24 0.76 28.09 -10.51
C GLU A 24 2.24 28.18 -10.95
N ILE A 25 3.18 27.93 -10.03
CA ILE A 25 4.62 27.82 -10.36
C ILE A 25 4.84 26.69 -11.36
N GLY A 26 4.23 25.53 -11.15
CA GLY A 26 4.28 24.40 -12.07
C GLY A 26 3.77 24.77 -13.47
N VAL A 27 2.61 25.42 -13.54
CA VAL A 27 2.04 25.93 -14.80
C VAL A 27 3.01 26.91 -15.48
N ALA A 28 3.57 27.86 -14.74
CA ALA A 28 4.54 28.82 -15.27
C ALA A 28 5.81 28.16 -15.82
N VAL A 29 6.31 27.11 -15.16
CA VAL A 29 7.44 26.31 -15.64
C VAL A 29 7.08 25.58 -16.93
N LEU A 30 5.91 24.95 -17.03
CA LEU A 30 5.47 24.30 -18.27
C LEU A 30 5.30 25.32 -19.39
N MET A 31 4.74 26.50 -19.10
CA MET A 31 4.64 27.58 -20.07
C MET A 31 6.02 28.08 -20.54
N SER A 32 7.02 28.09 -19.67
CA SER A 32 8.41 28.44 -20.05
C SER A 32 9.02 27.43 -21.03
N MET A 33 8.52 26.19 -21.06
CA MET A 33 8.92 25.15 -22.02
C MET A 33 8.17 25.23 -23.36
N GLY A 34 7.27 26.22 -23.51
CA GLY A 34 6.53 26.47 -24.75
C GLY A 34 5.12 25.89 -24.79
N TYR A 35 4.61 25.32 -23.70
CA TYR A 35 3.24 24.84 -23.61
C TYR A 35 2.25 26.00 -23.47
N SER A 36 1.06 25.87 -24.04
CA SER A 36 -0.03 26.81 -23.78
C SER A 36 -0.58 26.63 -22.36
N ARG A 37 -1.19 27.68 -21.80
CA ARG A 37 -1.75 27.63 -20.44
C ARG A 37 -2.73 26.48 -20.24
N MET A 38 -3.63 26.25 -21.21
CA MET A 38 -4.62 25.17 -21.13
C MET A 38 -3.97 23.78 -21.16
N GLU A 39 -2.92 23.60 -21.95
CA GLU A 39 -2.18 22.32 -22.01
C GLU A 39 -1.41 22.07 -20.71
N ALA A 40 -0.77 23.10 -20.15
CA ALA A 40 -0.02 23.00 -18.89
C ALA A 40 -0.93 22.66 -17.71
N GLU A 41 -2.06 23.37 -17.57
CA GLU A 41 -3.06 23.10 -16.53
C GLU A 41 -3.68 21.70 -16.72
N GLY A 42 -4.03 21.33 -17.94
CA GLY A 42 -4.58 20.02 -18.28
C GLY A 42 -3.60 18.87 -17.98
N MET A 43 -2.32 19.04 -18.26
CA MET A 43 -1.28 18.04 -18.00
C MET A 43 -1.08 17.83 -16.50
N LEU A 44 -0.95 18.90 -15.72
CA LEU A 44 -0.77 18.80 -14.27
C LEU A 44 -2.01 18.19 -13.60
N THR A 45 -3.20 18.68 -13.93
CA THR A 45 -4.45 18.13 -13.38
C THR A 45 -4.66 16.66 -13.75
N SER A 46 -4.46 16.29 -15.02
CA SER A 46 -4.58 14.88 -15.44
C SER A 46 -3.57 13.98 -14.75
N SER A 47 -2.32 14.43 -14.55
CA SER A 47 -1.30 13.66 -13.84
C SER A 47 -1.69 13.40 -12.37
N VAL A 48 -2.24 14.40 -11.68
CA VAL A 48 -2.72 14.27 -10.30
C VAL A 48 -3.92 13.31 -10.24
N CYS A 49 -4.89 13.46 -11.16
CA CYS A 49 -6.03 12.57 -11.26
C CYS A 49 -5.62 11.11 -11.48
N LEU A 50 -4.67 10.84 -12.39
CA LEU A 50 -4.16 9.49 -12.62
C LEU A 50 -3.49 8.91 -11.38
N LEU A 51 -2.71 9.71 -10.66
CA LEU A 51 -2.06 9.26 -9.44
C LEU A 51 -3.08 8.89 -8.36
N ILE A 52 -4.14 9.68 -8.20
CA ILE A 52 -5.26 9.37 -7.29
C ILE A 52 -5.95 8.06 -7.70
N LEU A 53 -6.24 7.87 -8.99
CA LEU A 53 -6.88 6.64 -9.48
C LEU A 53 -6.02 5.40 -9.26
N VAL A 54 -4.70 5.50 -9.48
CA VAL A 54 -3.76 4.41 -9.22
C VAL A 54 -3.73 4.09 -7.72
N LEU A 55 -3.66 5.10 -6.85
CA LEU A 55 -3.70 4.89 -5.40
C LEU A 55 -5.02 4.27 -4.95
N ALA A 56 -6.16 4.71 -5.50
CA ALA A 56 -7.47 4.13 -5.22
C ALA A 56 -7.52 2.66 -5.67
N ALA A 57 -7.03 2.35 -6.87
CA ALA A 57 -6.98 0.98 -7.37
C ALA A 57 -6.05 0.08 -6.51
N VAL A 58 -4.88 0.59 -6.12
CA VAL A 58 -3.96 -0.12 -5.21
C VAL A 58 -4.60 -0.33 -3.84
N PHE A 59 -5.32 0.68 -3.32
CA PHE A 59 -6.06 0.59 -2.08
C PHE A 59 -7.15 -0.48 -2.16
N GLU A 60 -7.91 -0.54 -3.25
CA GLU A 60 -8.92 -1.58 -3.47
C GLU A 60 -8.30 -2.98 -3.58
N LEU A 61 -7.20 -3.13 -4.31
CA LEU A 61 -6.48 -4.41 -4.39
C LEU A 61 -5.94 -4.84 -3.02
N ARG A 62 -5.42 -3.89 -2.23
CA ARG A 62 -4.97 -4.15 -0.86
C ARG A 62 -6.16 -4.50 0.05
N ARG A 63 -7.30 -3.83 -0.12
CA ARG A 63 -8.54 -4.13 0.60
C ARG A 63 -9.00 -5.56 0.31
N ARG A 64 -8.93 -6.03 -0.93
CA ARG A 64 -9.27 -7.43 -1.29
C ARG A 64 -8.40 -8.46 -0.57
N LYS A 65 -7.10 -8.19 -0.36
CA LYS A 65 -6.20 -9.09 0.38
C LYS A 65 -6.53 -9.15 1.88
N ASN A 66 -7.02 -8.05 2.44
CA ASN A 66 -7.46 -8.01 3.84
C ASN A 66 -8.87 -8.59 4.01
N LEU A 67 -9.75 -8.41 3.03
CA LEU A 67 -11.09 -9.00 3.00
C LEU A 67 -11.03 -10.54 2.96
N GLY A 68 -10.10 -11.15 2.23
CA GLY A 68 -9.98 -12.61 2.21
C GLY A 68 -9.59 -13.26 3.54
N LYS A 69 -8.94 -12.51 4.44
CA LYS A 69 -8.57 -12.99 5.78
C LYS A 69 -9.61 -12.58 6.83
N SER A 70 -10.29 -11.45 6.65
CA SER A 70 -11.42 -11.06 7.49
C SER A 70 -12.67 -11.89 7.20
N VAL A 71 -12.97 -12.24 5.95
CA VAL A 71 -14.11 -13.10 5.57
C VAL A 71 -13.99 -14.54 6.09
N VAL A 72 -12.78 -15.00 6.41
CA VAL A 72 -12.57 -16.32 7.06
C VAL A 72 -12.82 -16.24 8.57
N LEU A 73 -12.70 -15.04 9.15
CA LEU A 73 -12.92 -14.78 10.57
C LEU A 73 -14.39 -14.42 10.86
N ASP A 74 -14.95 -13.57 10.00
CA ASP A 74 -16.34 -13.14 9.95
C ASP A 74 -17.21 -14.33 9.50
N THR A 75 -17.67 -15.09 10.50
CA THR A 75 -18.35 -16.38 10.33
C THR A 75 -19.85 -16.17 10.15
N ASP A 76 -20.40 -15.07 10.67
CA ASP A 76 -21.80 -14.72 10.53
C ASP A 76 -22.09 -13.75 9.36
N GLY A 77 -21.05 -13.20 8.74
CA GLY A 77 -21.10 -12.47 7.48
C GLY A 77 -21.59 -11.03 7.62
N ASP A 78 -21.45 -10.43 8.80
CA ASP A 78 -21.91 -9.09 9.11
C ASP A 78 -20.92 -7.98 8.69
N GLY A 79 -19.69 -8.37 8.35
CA GLY A 79 -18.64 -7.49 7.85
C GLY A 79 -17.75 -6.87 8.94
N GLU A 80 -17.99 -7.15 10.22
CA GLU A 80 -17.12 -6.84 11.34
C GLU A 80 -16.47 -8.13 11.87
N ILE A 81 -15.36 -8.03 12.62
CA ILE A 81 -14.78 -9.20 13.31
C ILE A 81 -14.95 -8.95 14.80
N SER A 82 -15.86 -9.68 15.42
CA SER A 82 -16.12 -9.63 16.87
C SER A 82 -14.98 -10.28 17.67
N GLU A 83 -14.87 -9.96 18.96
CA GLU A 83 -13.88 -10.60 19.85
C GLU A 83 -14.07 -12.12 19.93
N GLU A 84 -15.30 -12.61 19.77
CA GLU A 84 -15.62 -14.03 19.76
C GLU A 84 -15.10 -14.74 18.50
N GLU A 85 -15.16 -14.09 17.35
CA GLU A 85 -14.62 -14.61 16.07
C GLU A 85 -13.10 -14.60 16.04
N TRP A 86 -12.48 -13.59 16.63
CA TRP A 86 -11.04 -13.57 16.88
C TRP A 86 -10.59 -14.73 17.77
N ALA A 87 -11.37 -15.06 18.80
CA ALA A 87 -11.08 -16.17 19.71
C ALA A 87 -11.25 -17.54 19.03
N ALA A 88 -12.28 -17.70 18.18
CA ALA A 88 -12.53 -18.93 17.45
C ALA A 88 -11.36 -19.28 16.50
N ALA A 89 -10.81 -18.30 15.79
CA ALA A 89 -9.66 -18.53 14.91
C ALA A 89 -8.31 -18.63 15.64
N GLY A 90 -8.24 -18.20 16.90
CA GLY A 90 -7.08 -18.39 17.77
C GLY A 90 -6.98 -19.79 18.37
N GLN A 91 -8.06 -20.58 18.35
CA GLN A 91 -8.10 -21.93 18.94
C GLN A 91 -7.68 -23.05 17.98
N ASP A 92 -7.68 -22.81 16.66
CA ASP A 92 -7.28 -23.82 15.65
C ASP A 92 -5.75 -23.89 15.39
N GLN A 93 -4.93 -23.23 16.20
CA GLN A 93 -3.46 -23.28 16.10
C GLN A 93 -2.75 -24.09 17.20
N GLN A 94 -3.46 -24.94 17.94
CA GLN A 94 -2.84 -25.88 18.88
C GLN A 94 -3.39 -27.30 18.74
N GLU A 95 -2.74 -28.08 17.88
CA GLU A 95 -2.43 -29.52 18.00
C GLU A 95 -1.61 -29.90 16.74
N GLU A 96 -0.31 -29.63 16.73
CA GLU A 96 0.79 -30.61 16.91
C GLU A 96 0.75 -31.84 15.97
N GLU A 97 1.72 -31.92 15.05
CA GLU A 97 2.44 -33.19 14.87
C GLU A 97 3.95 -32.92 14.93
N SER A 98 4.53 -33.36 16.04
CA SER A 98 5.94 -33.51 16.29
C SER A 98 6.42 -34.87 15.76
N ILE A 99 7.31 -34.87 14.78
CA ILE A 99 8.25 -35.96 14.48
C ILE A 99 9.58 -35.24 14.20
N GLY A 100 10.63 -35.31 15.01
CA GLY A 100 11.11 -36.45 15.79
C GLY A 100 12.38 -36.99 15.12
N ASP A 101 13.48 -36.27 15.33
CA ASP A 101 14.87 -36.72 15.50
C ASP A 101 15.47 -37.82 14.59
N SER A 102 16.52 -37.48 13.83
CA SER A 102 17.72 -38.29 13.52
C SER A 102 18.57 -37.52 12.48
N GLU A 103 19.68 -36.93 12.92
CA GLU A 103 21.02 -37.47 12.76
C GLU A 103 21.61 -37.29 11.35
N ASP A 104 22.58 -36.38 11.29
CA ASP A 104 23.84 -36.47 10.57
C ASP A 104 23.85 -37.14 9.18
N ASN A 105 24.01 -36.32 8.15
CA ASN A 105 25.06 -36.61 7.19
C ASN A 105 25.67 -35.29 6.70
N SER A 106 26.71 -34.87 7.42
CA SER A 106 27.86 -34.23 6.81
C SER A 106 28.22 -34.91 5.48
N GLU A 107 28.43 -34.13 4.41
CA GLU A 107 29.60 -34.23 3.51
C GLU A 107 29.40 -33.41 2.21
N GLU A 108 30.28 -32.42 2.10
CA GLU A 108 31.00 -31.98 0.89
C GLU A 108 30.26 -31.26 -0.26
N VAL A 109 30.35 -29.93 -0.15
CA VAL A 109 30.83 -28.98 -1.17
C VAL A 109 31.69 -29.66 -2.28
N GLY A 110 31.35 -29.44 -3.55
CA GLY A 110 32.28 -29.75 -4.63
C GLY A 110 31.77 -29.62 -6.07
N GLU A 111 31.37 -28.41 -6.51
CA GLU A 111 31.34 -28.13 -7.95
C GLU A 111 32.77 -27.85 -8.47
N TRP A 112 33.40 -28.83 -9.12
CA TRP A 112 34.64 -28.65 -9.89
C TRP A 112 34.62 -29.49 -11.20
N TRP A 113 34.34 -28.78 -12.29
CA TRP A 113 34.87 -28.84 -13.67
C TRP A 113 35.08 -30.14 -14.47
N GLN A 114 34.59 -30.02 -15.72
CA GLN A 114 35.25 -30.28 -17.01
C GLN A 114 35.25 -31.68 -17.65
N ASP A 115 34.86 -31.59 -18.93
CA ASP A 115 35.23 -32.38 -20.09
C ASP A 115 34.71 -33.81 -20.21
N LYS A 116 33.75 -34.00 -21.14
CA LYS A 116 34.05 -34.58 -22.46
C LYS A 116 33.07 -34.05 -23.52
N GLU A 117 33.54 -33.12 -24.36
CA GLU A 117 33.07 -33.02 -25.74
C GLU A 117 33.56 -34.25 -26.52
N SER A 118 32.72 -34.76 -27.41
CA SER A 118 33.09 -35.68 -28.51
C SER A 118 33.17 -34.91 -29.81
#